data_AF-A0A9D5F4Z6-F1
#
_entry.id   AF-A0A9D5F4Z6-F1
#
_cell.length_a   1.000
_cell.length_b   1.000
_cell.length_c   1.000
_cell.angle_alpha   90.00
_cell.angle_beta   90.00
_cell.angle_gamma   90.00
#
_symmetry.space_group_name_H-M   'P 1'
#
loop_
_entity.id
_entity.type
_entity.pdbx_description
1 polymer ?
#
loop_
_entity_poly.entity_id
_entity_poly.type
_entity_poly.pdbx_seq_one_letter_code
_entity_poly.pdbx_strand_id
1 'polypeptide(L)'
;MDEKVIYEKHPVTAERKAELRQKGYKIIDAKFAPDEYEHPEPIKKVDRPSKGLNVDQIKAALTENGIEFEATANKQSLAELLDKAVQE
;
A
#
# COMPACT_ATOMS: atom_id res chain seq x y z
N MET A 1 24.97 -8.91 -18.70
CA MET A 1 24.15 -7.85 -18.10
C MET A 1 23.09 -8.53 -17.26
N ASP A 2 23.19 -8.44 -15.95
CA ASP A 2 22.22 -9.01 -15.01
C ASP A 2 20.92 -8.20 -15.07
N GLU A 3 20.04 -8.54 -16.02
CA GLU A 3 18.69 -7.97 -16.08
C GLU A 3 17.95 -8.36 -14.79
N LYS A 4 17.75 -7.39 -13.89
CA LYS A 4 17.01 -7.63 -12.66
C LYS A 4 15.53 -7.81 -13.01
N VAL A 5 15.07 -9.05 -13.02
CA VAL A 5 13.66 -9.39 -13.24
C VAL A 5 12.90 -9.25 -11.94
N ILE A 6 11.73 -8.61 -12.02
CA ILE A 6 10.83 -8.44 -10.90
C ILE A 6 9.46 -9.04 -11.18
N TYR A 7 9.00 -9.95 -10.32
CA TYR A 7 7.70 -10.60 -10.49
C TYR A 7 6.66 -9.93 -9.58
N GLU A 8 5.66 -9.28 -10.18
CA GLU A 8 4.53 -8.67 -9.48
C GLU A 8 3.19 -9.20 -10.00
N LYS A 9 2.18 -9.26 -9.13
CA LYS A 9 0.82 -9.68 -9.52
C LYS A 9 0.16 -8.59 -10.36
N HIS A 10 -0.13 -8.84 -11.65
CA HIS A 10 -0.92 -7.90 -12.44
C HIS A 10 -2.39 -7.86 -11.99
N PRO A 11 -3.06 -6.69 -12.09
CA PRO A 11 -2.59 -5.44 -12.70
C PRO A 11 -1.65 -4.64 -11.78
N VAL A 12 -0.48 -4.26 -12.32
CA VAL A 12 0.46 -3.36 -11.64
C VAL A 12 0.00 -1.91 -11.88
N THR A 13 -0.08 -1.10 -10.82
CA THR A 13 -0.44 0.32 -10.94
C THR A 13 0.61 1.08 -11.77
N ALA A 14 0.20 2.16 -12.43
CA ALA A 14 1.09 2.94 -13.30
C ALA A 14 2.30 3.49 -12.54
N GLU A 15 2.10 3.93 -11.29
CA GLU A 15 3.14 4.44 -10.40
C GLU A 15 4.18 3.35 -10.09
N ARG A 16 3.71 2.16 -9.70
CA ARG A 16 4.57 1.03 -9.35
C ARG A 16 5.37 0.54 -10.56
N LYS A 17 4.74 0.51 -11.73
CA LYS A 17 5.38 0.16 -13.00
C LYS A 17 6.44 1.18 -13.42
N ALA A 18 6.20 2.47 -13.18
CA ALA A 18 7.15 3.52 -13.46
C ALA A 18 8.38 3.42 -12.55
N GLU A 19 8.20 3.25 -11.23
CA GLU A 19 9.29 3.06 -10.28
C GLU A 19 10.18 1.85 -10.63
N LEU A 20 9.55 0.70 -10.91
CA LEU A 20 10.28 -0.52 -11.23
C LEU A 20 11.06 -0.40 -12.54
N ARG A 21 10.49 0.26 -13.55
CA ARG A 21 11.21 0.52 -14.81
C ARG A 21 12.30 1.57 -14.67
N GLN A 22 12.08 2.61 -13.86
CA GLN A 22 13.09 3.65 -13.60
C GLN A 22 14.33 3.07 -12.93
N LYS A 23 14.15 2.08 -12.05
CA LYS A 23 15.25 1.32 -11.43
C LYS A 23 15.87 0.26 -12.35
N GLY A 24 15.37 0.13 -13.58
CA GLY A 24 15.87 -0.82 -14.59
C GLY A 24 15.37 -2.25 -14.43
N TYR A 25 14.28 -2.48 -13.68
CA TYR A 25 13.71 -3.81 -13.52
C TYR A 25 12.77 -4.20 -14.67
N LYS A 26 12.81 -5.48 -15.03
CA LYS A 26 11.86 -6.10 -15.96
C LYS A 26 10.68 -6.69 -15.19
N ILE A 27 9.53 -6.04 -15.29
CA ILE A 27 8.31 -6.44 -14.58
C ILE A 27 7.65 -7.62 -15.32
N ILE A 28 7.60 -8.77 -14.68
CA ILE A 28 6.92 -9.99 -15.15
C ILE A 28 5.75 -10.30 -14.21
N ASP A 29 4.73 -10.96 -14.73
CA ASP A 29 3.61 -11.39 -13.90
C ASP A 29 4.02 -12.49 -12.91
N ALA A 30 3.56 -12.38 -11.67
CA ALA A 30 3.85 -13.34 -10.60
C ALA A 30 3.50 -14.79 -10.95
N LYS A 31 2.59 -15.06 -11.90
CA LYS A 31 2.30 -16.44 -12.36
C LYS A 31 3.49 -17.12 -13.07
N PHE A 32 4.47 -16.35 -13.52
CA PHE A 32 5.68 -16.85 -14.16
C PHE A 32 6.89 -16.85 -13.19
N ALA A 33 6.67 -16.45 -11.94
CA ALA A 33 7.72 -16.52 -10.93
C ALA A 33 8.01 -17.99 -10.61
N PRO A 34 9.29 -18.42 -10.59
CA PRO A 34 9.65 -19.69 -9.99
C PRO A 34 9.36 -19.65 -8.48
N ASP A 35 9.04 -20.80 -7.86
CA ASP A 35 8.74 -20.91 -6.42
C ASP A 35 9.85 -20.35 -5.51
N GLU A 36 11.10 -20.33 -5.99
CA GLU A 36 12.29 -19.83 -5.28
C GLU A 36 12.62 -18.36 -5.61
N TYR A 37 11.69 -17.62 -6.20
CA TYR A 37 11.93 -16.22 -6.53
C TYR A 37 11.88 -15.31 -5.29
N GLU A 38 13.06 -14.82 -4.87
CA GLU A 38 13.17 -13.74 -3.91
C GLU A 38 13.07 -12.37 -4.60
N HIS A 39 12.00 -11.65 -4.29
CA HIS A 39 11.77 -10.30 -4.79
C HIS A 39 12.81 -9.34 -4.18
N PRO A 40 13.71 -8.72 -4.98
CA PRO A 40 14.90 -8.02 -4.48
C PRO A 40 14.57 -6.69 -3.78
N GLU A 41 13.35 -6.19 -3.91
CA GLU A 41 12.85 -5.05 -3.14
C GLU A 41 11.60 -5.48 -2.38
N PRO A 42 11.49 -5.35 -1.05
CA PRO A 42 10.24 -5.66 -0.38
C PRO A 42 9.12 -4.84 -1.04
N ILE A 43 8.04 -5.53 -1.44
CA ILE A 43 6.83 -4.85 -1.89
C ILE A 43 6.44 -3.94 -0.73
N LYS A 44 6.66 -2.63 -0.86
CA LYS A 44 6.11 -1.65 0.08
C LYS A 44 4.61 -1.81 -0.04
N LYS A 45 4.04 -2.67 0.79
CA LYS A 45 2.64 -2.56 1.19
C LYS A 45 2.55 -1.11 1.64
N VAL A 46 1.76 -0.33 0.92
CA VAL A 46 1.38 1.00 1.38
C VAL A 46 0.54 0.69 2.61
N ASP A 47 1.19 0.59 3.75
CA ASP A 47 0.59 0.33 5.06
C ASP A 47 -0.14 1.62 5.41
N ARG A 48 -1.31 1.76 4.80
CA ARG A 48 -2.27 2.76 5.21
C ARG A 48 -2.72 2.34 6.60
N PRO A 49 -2.55 3.15 7.66
CA PRO A 49 -3.01 2.80 8.99
C PRO A 49 -4.51 2.45 9.01
N SER A 50 -5.31 2.96 8.07
CA SER A 50 -6.71 2.57 7.94
C SER A 50 -6.96 1.18 7.32
N LYS A 51 -5.95 0.54 6.72
CA LYS A 51 -6.07 -0.71 5.96
C LYS A 51 -6.30 -1.89 6.90
N GLY A 52 -7.54 -2.36 6.93
CA GLY A 52 -7.94 -3.52 7.75
C GLY A 52 -8.56 -3.14 9.09
N LEU A 53 -8.62 -1.85 9.43
CA LEU A 53 -9.33 -1.38 10.61
C LEU A 53 -10.85 -1.33 10.35
N ASN A 54 -11.62 -1.66 11.39
CA ASN A 54 -13.05 -1.44 11.43
C ASN A 54 -13.38 -0.01 11.85
N VAL A 55 -14.62 0.43 11.64
CA VAL A 55 -15.06 1.80 11.94
C VAL A 55 -14.72 2.20 13.37
N ASP A 56 -14.97 1.33 14.35
CA ASP A 56 -14.66 1.57 15.76
C ASP A 56 -13.16 1.77 16.01
N GLN A 57 -12.31 1.00 15.34
CA GLN A 57 -10.86 1.13 15.47
C GLN A 57 -10.33 2.40 14.80
N ILE A 58 -10.91 2.79 13.66
CA ILE A 58 -10.57 4.05 12.99
C ILE A 58 -10.97 5.22 13.88
N LYS A 59 -12.17 5.19 14.47
CA LYS A 59 -12.65 6.20 15.43
C LYS A 59 -11.74 6.29 16.66
N ALA A 60 -11.37 5.14 17.24
CA ALA A 60 -10.44 5.09 18.37
C ALA A 60 -9.08 5.72 18.02
N ALA A 61 -8.52 5.37 16.85
CA ALA A 61 -7.26 5.92 16.39
C ALA A 61 -7.36 7.43 16.09
N LEU A 62 -8.46 7.90 15.52
CA LEU A 62 -8.69 9.34 15.32
C LEU A 62 -8.77 10.09 16.65
N THR A 63 -9.50 9.57 17.64
CA THR A 63 -9.57 10.15 18.99
C THR A 63 -8.20 10.14 19.67
N GLU A 64 -7.43 9.04 19.53
CA GLU A 64 -6.08 8.93 20.08
C GLU A 64 -5.11 9.93 19.45
N ASN A 65 -5.26 10.21 18.15
CA ASN A 65 -4.52 11.26 17.45
C ASN A 65 -5.12 12.67 17.68
N GLY A 66 -6.18 12.81 18.49
CA GLY A 66 -6.82 14.10 18.80
C GLY A 66 -7.59 14.71 17.63
N ILE A 67 -7.98 13.90 16.63
CA ILE A 67 -8.71 14.34 15.44
C ILE A 67 -10.20 14.24 15.70
N GLU A 68 -10.90 15.37 15.64
CA GLU A 68 -12.35 15.41 15.72
C GLU A 68 -12.96 14.84 14.43
N PHE A 69 -13.87 13.88 14.57
CA PHE A 69 -14.60 13.29 13.44
C PHE A 69 -16.10 13.24 13.73
N GLU A 70 -16.92 13.34 12.68
CA GLU A 70 -18.36 13.19 12.83
C GLU A 70 -18.73 11.73 13.11
N ALA A 71 -19.56 11.49 14.13
CA ALA A 71 -20.00 10.13 14.49
C ALA A 71 -20.82 9.46 13.37
N THR A 72 -21.46 10.28 12.52
CA THR A 72 -22.23 9.93 11.32
C THR A 72 -21.35 9.78 10.07
N ALA A 73 -20.06 10.13 10.13
CA ALA A 73 -19.16 9.99 9.01
C ALA A 73 -19.02 8.51 8.62
N ASN A 74 -18.99 8.27 7.30
CA ASN A 74 -18.82 6.93 6.78
C ASN A 74 -17.39 6.42 7.00
N LYS A 75 -17.21 5.09 6.94
CA LYS A 75 -15.91 4.43 7.12
C LYS A 75 -14.80 5.04 6.28
N GLN A 76 -15.10 5.44 5.05
CA GLN A 76 -14.11 5.94 4.11
C GLN A 76 -13.60 7.33 4.51
N SER A 77 -14.49 8.23 4.93
CA SER A 77 -14.10 9.56 5.42
C SER A 77 -13.26 9.47 6.70
N LEU A 78 -13.62 8.58 7.62
CA LEU A 78 -12.85 8.33 8.84
C LEU A 78 -11.47 7.74 8.53
N ALA A 79 -11.41 6.78 7.61
CA ALA A 79 -10.16 6.15 7.18
C ALA A 79 -9.21 7.18 6.55
N GLU A 80 -9.74 8.09 5.74
CA GLU A 80 -8.95 9.10 5.03
C GLU A 80 -8.42 10.19 5.96
N LEU A 81 -9.19 10.57 7.00
CA LEU A 81 -8.70 11.45 8.08
C LEU A 81 -7.55 10.80 8.84
N LEU A 82 -7.67 9.52 9.19
CA LEU A 82 -6.63 8.79 9.91
C LEU A 82 -5.38 8.62 9.06
N ASP A 83 -5.56 8.22 7.80
CA ASP A 83 -4.44 8.08 6.86
C ASP A 83 -3.72 9.43 6.66
N LYS A 84 -4.44 10.54 6.53
CA LYS A 84 -3.80 11.87 6.41
C LYS A 84 -3.04 12.26 7.67
N ALA A 85 -3.61 12.03 8.85
CA ALA A 85 -2.98 12.45 10.10
C ALA A 85 -1.75 11.65 10.50
N VAL A 86 -1.64 10.39 10.06
CA VAL A 86 -0.46 9.55 10.33
C VAL A 86 0.64 9.71 9.26
N GLN A 87 0.31 10.35 8.12
CA GLN A 87 1.27 10.64 7.05
C GLN A 87 1.98 12.00 7.21
N GLU A 88 1.56 12.84 8.17
CA GLU A 88 2.14 14.16 8.49
C GLU A 88 3.03 14.09 9.74
#